data_AF-A0A6V2ZCW0-F1
#
_entry.id   AF-A0A6V2ZCW0-F1
#
_cell.length_a   1.000
_cell.length_b   1.000
_cell.length_c   1.000
_cell.angle_alpha   90.00
_cell.angle_beta   90.00
_cell.angle_gamma   90.00
#
_symmetry.space_group_name_H-M   'P 1'
#
loop_
_entity.id
_entity.type
_entity.pdbx_description
1 polymer ?
#
loop_
_entity_poly.entity_id
_entity_poly.type
_entity_poly.pdbx_seq_one_letter_code
_entity_poly.pdbx_strand_id
1 'polypeptide(L)'
;GRGRVEASVQLALTTDSGCVLSANSVQSLPRGDLGPAADRCCAKLRGELLALLESGACACEHTADQLIVFMALAGGTSRLRAPPAAALSSLHLPTAVHFAERLSGATFRITESEDGCQLVECDGVGARARPAPLLE
;
A
#
# COMPACT_ATOMS: atom_id res chain seq x y z
N GLY A 1 24.47 8.74 -29.89
CA GLY A 1 23.34 7.79 -29.88
C GLY A 1 22.24 8.34 -29.00
N ARG A 2 20.98 8.32 -29.44
CA ARG A 2 19.84 8.82 -28.64
C ARG A 2 19.54 7.84 -27.50
N GLY A 3 20.30 7.95 -26.40
CA GLY A 3 20.09 7.15 -25.20
C GLY A 3 18.77 7.48 -24.54
N ARG A 4 18.07 6.45 -24.07
CA ARG A 4 16.94 6.60 -23.13
C ARG A 4 17.49 6.76 -21.72
N VAL A 5 16.69 7.39 -20.86
CA VAL A 5 16.90 7.44 -19.41
C VAL A 5 15.66 6.92 -18.72
N GLU A 6 15.86 6.35 -17.53
CA GLU A 6 14.77 6.04 -16.62
C GLU A 6 14.65 7.18 -15.61
N ALA A 7 13.42 7.63 -15.38
CA ALA A 7 13.11 8.61 -14.35
C ALA A 7 11.97 8.08 -13.47
N SER A 8 12.11 8.27 -12.17
CA SER A 8 11.10 7.91 -11.19
C SER A 8 10.70 9.13 -10.36
N VAL A 9 9.42 9.24 -10.05
CA VAL A 9 8.88 10.21 -9.10
C VAL A 9 8.12 9.44 -8.03
N GLN A 10 8.32 9.81 -6.77
CA GLN A 10 7.53 9.34 -5.64
C GLN A 10 7.04 10.55 -4.87
N LEU A 11 5.74 10.59 -4.60
CA LEU A 11 5.11 11.57 -3.73
C LEU A 11 4.55 10.86 -2.51
N ALA A 12 4.64 11.50 -1.36
CA ALA A 12 4.05 11.01 -0.12
C ALA A 12 3.35 12.15 0.62
N LEU A 13 2.22 11.83 1.24
CA LEU A 13 1.44 12.71 2.10
C LEU A 13 1.31 12.06 3.48
N THR A 14 1.60 12.83 4.52
CA THR A 14 1.38 12.41 5.91
C THR A 14 0.14 13.14 6.44
N THR A 15 -0.85 12.39 6.90
CA THR A 15 -2.06 12.94 7.50
C THR A 15 -1.84 13.30 8.97
N ASP A 16 -2.73 14.10 9.54
CA ASP A 16 -2.75 14.40 10.99
C ASP A 16 -3.00 13.16 11.86
N SER A 17 -3.71 12.15 11.32
CA SER A 17 -3.87 10.82 11.92
C SER A 17 -2.60 9.96 11.86
N GLY A 18 -1.54 10.42 11.20
CA GLY A 18 -0.26 9.72 11.05
C GLY A 18 -0.22 8.69 9.91
N CYS A 19 -1.24 8.64 9.04
CA CYS A 19 -1.21 7.78 7.85
C CYS A 19 -0.22 8.35 6.82
N VAL A 20 0.52 7.46 6.15
CA VAL A 20 1.43 7.82 5.06
C VAL A 20 0.89 7.26 3.75
N LEU A 21 0.33 8.14 2.92
CA LEU A 21 -0.16 7.82 1.59
C LEU A 21 0.92 8.08 0.57
N SER A 22 1.13 7.17 -0.38
CA SER A 22 2.17 7.33 -1.39
C SER A 22 1.70 6.92 -2.77
N ALA A 23 2.24 7.58 -3.78
CA ALA A 23 2.07 7.24 -5.18
C ALA A 23 3.41 7.42 -5.90
N ASN A 24 3.71 6.56 -6.86
CA ASN A 24 4.96 6.59 -7.61
C ASN A 24 4.75 6.24 -9.09
N SER A 25 5.66 6.73 -9.92
CA SER A 25 5.67 6.49 -11.35
C SER A 25 7.12 6.33 -11.81
N VAL A 26 7.36 5.36 -12.70
CA VAL A 26 8.64 5.16 -13.38
C VAL A 26 8.38 5.23 -14.88
N GLN A 27 9.18 6.02 -15.58
CA GLN A 27 9.09 6.19 -17.03
C GLN A 27 10.45 6.03 -17.69
N SER A 28 10.46 5.38 -18.85
CA SER A 28 11.61 5.40 -19.76
C SER A 28 11.36 6.45 -20.83
N LEU A 29 12.26 7.43 -20.98
CA LEU A 29 12.08 8.58 -21.87
C LEU A 29 13.39 8.97 -22.58
N PRO A 30 13.33 9.75 -23.68
CA PRO A 30 14.52 10.34 -24.28
C PRO A 30 15.23 11.28 -23.30
N ARG A 31 16.58 11.35 -23.36
CA ARG A 31 17.40 12.23 -22.49
C ARG A 31 16.95 13.70 -22.40
N GLY A 32 16.26 14.23 -23.41
CA GLY A 32 15.80 15.63 -23.46
C GLY A 32 14.43 15.90 -22.83
N ASP A 33 13.66 14.87 -22.49
CA ASP A 33 12.24 15.01 -22.18
C ASP A 33 11.93 15.01 -20.67
N LEU A 34 12.96 15.09 -19.82
CA LEU A 34 12.84 14.90 -18.37
C LEU A 34 11.87 15.88 -17.71
N GLY A 35 11.99 17.18 -18.00
CA GLY A 35 11.11 18.21 -17.40
C GLY A 35 9.62 17.96 -17.70
N PRO A 36 9.22 17.96 -18.99
CA PRO A 36 7.82 17.70 -19.36
C PRO A 36 7.28 16.34 -18.87
N ALA A 37 8.12 15.30 -18.83
CA ALA A 37 7.72 14.00 -18.29
C ALA A 37 7.52 14.05 -16.77
N ALA A 38 8.42 14.70 -16.04
CA ALA A 38 8.29 14.90 -14.60
C ALA A 38 7.02 15.68 -14.25
N ASP A 39 6.70 16.75 -14.95
CA ASP A 39 5.47 17.55 -14.71
C ASP A 39 4.21 16.70 -14.89
N ARG A 40 4.15 15.90 -15.98
CA ARG A 40 3.02 14.98 -16.21
C ARG A 40 2.93 13.90 -15.14
N CYS A 41 4.07 13.33 -14.72
CA CYS A 41 4.12 12.37 -13.61
C CYS A 41 3.57 13.00 -12.33
N CYS A 42 4.08 14.17 -11.93
CA CYS A 42 3.64 14.85 -10.71
C CYS A 42 2.14 15.18 -10.74
N ALA A 43 1.61 15.63 -11.88
CA ALA A 43 0.18 15.88 -12.03
C ALA A 43 -0.67 14.61 -11.84
N LYS A 44 -0.24 13.48 -12.44
CA LYS A 44 -0.88 12.16 -12.26
C LYS A 44 -0.83 11.71 -10.79
N LEU A 45 0.37 11.70 -10.20
CA LEU A 45 0.58 11.24 -8.82
C LEU A 45 -0.16 12.11 -7.80
N ARG A 46 -0.28 13.42 -8.06
CA ARG A 46 -1.13 14.31 -7.26
C ARG A 46 -2.59 13.87 -7.30
N GLY A 47 -3.12 13.55 -8.48
CA GLY A 47 -4.50 13.05 -8.62
C GLY A 47 -4.72 11.75 -7.86
N GLU A 48 -3.79 10.80 -7.95
CA GLU A 48 -3.84 9.53 -7.22
C GLU A 48 -3.79 9.74 -5.70
N LEU A 49 -2.91 10.61 -5.19
CA LEU A 49 -2.84 10.93 -3.77
C LEU A 49 -4.09 11.64 -3.26
N LEU A 50 -4.67 12.56 -4.04
CA LEU A 50 -5.92 13.23 -3.67
C LEU A 50 -7.07 12.22 -3.60
N ALA A 51 -7.17 11.31 -4.57
CA ALA A 51 -8.19 10.26 -4.54
C ALA A 51 -8.04 9.34 -3.31
N LEU A 52 -6.81 8.96 -2.94
CA LEU A 52 -6.55 8.20 -1.71
C LEU A 52 -6.98 8.99 -0.47
N LEU A 53 -6.60 10.27 -0.38
CA LEU A 53 -6.96 11.13 0.74
C LEU A 53 -8.48 11.31 0.86
N GLU A 54 -9.17 11.56 -0.26
CA GLU A 54 -10.62 11.73 -0.33
C GLU A 54 -11.39 10.45 0.01
N SER A 55 -10.87 9.28 -0.37
CA SER A 55 -11.45 7.99 0.03
C SER A 55 -11.32 7.69 1.53
N GLY A 56 -10.44 8.41 2.23
CA GLY A 56 -10.11 8.13 3.63
C GLY A 56 -9.33 6.83 3.84
N ALA A 57 -8.75 6.25 2.78
CA ALA A 57 -7.87 5.09 2.91
C ALA A 57 -6.67 5.41 3.82
N CYS A 58 -6.23 4.43 4.61
CA CYS A 58 -5.06 4.58 5.48
C CYS A 58 -3.73 4.28 4.77
N ALA A 59 -3.80 3.65 3.60
CA ALA A 59 -2.66 3.21 2.79
C ALA A 59 -3.07 3.14 1.31
N CYS A 60 -2.10 3.25 0.39
CA CYS A 60 -2.33 2.88 -1.02
C CYS A 60 -2.42 1.35 -1.17
N GLU A 61 -2.93 0.86 -2.31
CA GLU A 61 -3.15 -0.58 -2.55
C GLU A 61 -1.89 -1.41 -2.31
N HIS A 62 -0.73 -0.95 -2.79
CA HIS A 62 0.53 -1.69 -2.66
C HIS A 62 1.01 -1.77 -1.21
N THR A 63 0.82 -0.72 -0.42
CA THR A 63 1.13 -0.74 1.01
C THR A 63 0.12 -1.60 1.77
N ALA A 64 -1.16 -1.55 1.41
CA ALA A 64 -2.20 -2.37 2.02
C ALA A 64 -1.89 -3.87 1.89
N ASP A 65 -1.42 -4.32 0.72
CA ASP A 65 -0.99 -5.69 0.49
C ASP A 65 0.10 -6.14 1.49
N GLN A 66 1.07 -5.27 1.76
CA GLN A 66 2.20 -5.58 2.65
C GLN A 66 1.81 -5.59 4.13
N LEU A 67 0.83 -4.77 4.52
CA LEU A 67 0.37 -4.69 5.91
C LEU A 67 -0.28 -6.00 6.39
N ILE A 68 -0.80 -6.82 5.48
CA ILE A 68 -1.46 -8.09 5.80
C ILE A 68 -0.57 -9.02 6.65
N VAL A 69 0.73 -9.12 6.33
CA VAL A 69 1.66 -9.96 7.10
C VAL A 69 1.80 -9.44 8.52
N PHE A 70 1.91 -8.12 8.71
CA PHE A 70 2.02 -7.52 10.02
C PHE A 70 0.72 -7.66 10.83
N MET A 71 -0.44 -7.51 10.17
CA MET A 71 -1.74 -7.74 10.80
C MET A 71 -1.87 -9.18 11.29
N ALA A 72 -1.48 -10.17 10.48
CA ALA A 72 -1.52 -11.58 10.85
C ALA A 72 -0.63 -11.90 12.06
N LEU A 73 0.55 -11.28 12.15
CA LEU A 73 1.51 -11.51 13.23
C LEU A 73 1.21 -10.71 14.50
N ALA A 74 0.44 -9.63 14.40
CA ALA A 74 0.10 -8.77 15.54
C ALA A 74 -0.69 -9.53 16.62
N GLY A 75 -0.58 -9.06 17.87
CA GLY A 75 -1.41 -9.55 18.96
C GLY A 75 -2.74 -8.79 19.02
N GLY A 76 -3.86 -9.51 18.98
CA GLY A 76 -5.20 -8.93 19.04
C GLY A 76 -5.77 -8.60 17.65
N THR A 77 -6.77 -7.71 17.62
CA THR A 77 -7.50 -7.37 16.39
C THR A 77 -6.93 -6.11 15.74
N SER A 78 -6.43 -6.25 14.52
CA SER A 78 -6.01 -5.14 13.66
C SER A 78 -7.13 -4.74 12.70
N ARG A 79 -7.18 -3.44 12.34
CA ARG A 79 -8.12 -2.90 11.35
C ARG A 79 -7.38 -2.02 10.35
N LEU A 80 -7.66 -2.22 9.07
CA LEU A 80 -7.09 -1.44 7.96
C LEU A 80 -8.21 -1.01 7.02
N ARG A 81 -8.26 0.29 6.72
CA ARG A 81 -9.11 0.84 5.66
C ARG A 81 -8.26 0.97 4.39
N ALA A 82 -8.44 0.05 3.45
CA ALA A 82 -7.79 0.05 2.14
C ALA A 82 -8.63 0.84 1.12
N PRO A 83 -8.04 1.23 -0.03
CA PRO A 83 -8.74 1.98 -1.06
C PRO A 83 -10.01 1.27 -1.58
N PRO A 84 -10.91 2.00 -2.27
CA PRO A 84 -12.09 1.41 -2.86
C PRO A 84 -11.78 0.21 -3.75
N ALA A 85 -12.62 -0.84 -3.71
CA ALA A 85 -12.40 -2.05 -4.50
C ALA A 85 -12.29 -1.75 -6.01
N ALA A 86 -13.07 -0.76 -6.49
CA ALA A 86 -13.04 -0.30 -7.88
C ALA A 86 -11.73 0.43 -8.27
N ALA A 87 -10.93 0.88 -7.29
CA ALA A 87 -9.66 1.55 -7.50
C ALA A 87 -8.45 0.60 -7.40
N LEU A 88 -8.65 -0.66 -7.02
CA LEU A 88 -7.58 -1.66 -6.94
C LEU A 88 -7.21 -2.15 -8.34
N SER A 89 -5.90 -2.23 -8.60
CA SER A 89 -5.36 -2.69 -9.88
C SER A 89 -5.35 -4.22 -10.02
N SER A 90 -5.56 -4.96 -8.94
CA SER A 90 -5.41 -6.42 -8.90
C SER A 90 -6.16 -7.07 -7.72
N LEU A 91 -6.08 -8.41 -7.66
CA LEU A 91 -6.56 -9.22 -6.53
C LEU A 91 -5.47 -9.48 -5.48
N HIS A 92 -4.44 -8.65 -5.39
CA HIS A 92 -3.33 -8.90 -4.46
C HIS A 92 -3.78 -8.89 -2.99
N LEU A 93 -4.60 -7.93 -2.57
CA LEU A 93 -5.09 -7.86 -1.19
C LEU A 93 -5.80 -9.15 -0.73
N PRO A 94 -6.82 -9.67 -1.43
CA PRO A 94 -7.45 -10.95 -1.04
C PRO A 94 -6.49 -12.14 -1.19
N THR A 95 -5.55 -12.11 -2.13
CA THR A 95 -4.53 -13.16 -2.28
C THR A 95 -3.56 -13.17 -1.08
N ALA A 96 -3.10 -12.00 -0.65
CA ALA A 96 -2.24 -11.84 0.51
C ALA A 96 -2.94 -12.33 1.78
N VAL A 97 -4.23 -11.98 1.94
CA VAL A 97 -5.07 -12.48 3.04
C VAL A 97 -5.17 -14.01 3.01
N HIS A 98 -5.49 -14.60 1.86
CA HIS A 98 -5.61 -16.06 1.71
C HIS A 98 -4.35 -16.80 2.18
N PHE A 99 -3.18 -16.33 1.76
CA PHE A 99 -1.92 -16.97 2.17
C PHE A 99 -1.55 -16.65 3.62
N ALA A 100 -1.80 -15.44 4.11
CA ALA A 100 -1.54 -15.08 5.50
C ALA A 100 -2.36 -15.94 6.46
N GLU A 101 -3.64 -16.17 6.20
CA GLU A 101 -4.49 -17.08 6.98
C GLU A 101 -3.90 -18.50 7.01
N ARG A 102 -3.55 -19.05 5.84
CA ARG A 102 -3.04 -20.42 5.72
C ARG A 102 -1.68 -20.63 6.37
N LEU A 103 -0.81 -19.63 6.35
CA LEU A 103 0.55 -19.74 6.84
C LEU A 103 0.64 -19.42 8.34
N SER A 104 -0.20 -18.53 8.85
CA SER A 104 -0.12 -18.08 10.26
C SER A 104 -1.19 -18.70 11.16
N GLY A 105 -2.37 -19.00 10.63
CA GLY A 105 -3.57 -19.33 11.43
C GLY A 105 -4.34 -18.09 11.93
N ALA A 106 -3.96 -16.88 11.51
CA ALA A 106 -4.76 -15.68 11.74
C ALA A 106 -6.11 -15.78 11.01
N THR A 107 -7.12 -15.03 11.48
CA THR A 107 -8.45 -14.97 10.84
C THR A 107 -8.68 -13.58 10.27
N PHE A 108 -9.05 -13.50 9.00
CA PHE A 108 -9.33 -12.24 8.32
C PHE A 108 -10.79 -12.10 7.91
N ARG A 109 -11.24 -10.85 7.82
CA ARG A 109 -12.54 -10.47 7.24
C ARG A 109 -12.32 -9.23 6.37
N ILE A 110 -12.79 -9.28 5.13
CA ILE A 110 -12.82 -8.13 4.23
C ILE A 110 -14.28 -7.78 4.00
N THR A 111 -14.67 -6.55 4.36
CA THR A 111 -15.99 -5.99 4.07
C THR A 111 -15.85 -4.72 3.25
N GLU A 112 -16.92 -4.29 2.61
CA GLU A 112 -16.97 -3.03 1.86
C GLU A 112 -17.76 -2.00 2.68
N SER A 113 -17.24 -0.78 2.83
CA SER A 113 -17.98 0.33 3.45
C SER A 113 -18.88 1.05 2.44
N GLU A 114 -19.76 1.92 2.93
CA GLU A 114 -20.76 2.63 2.11
C GLU A 114 -20.14 3.45 0.95
N ASP A 115 -18.91 3.93 1.12
CA ASP A 115 -18.14 4.67 0.12
C ASP A 115 -17.23 3.78 -0.76
N GLY A 116 -17.41 2.45 -0.68
CA GLY A 116 -16.72 1.47 -1.50
C GLY A 116 -15.32 1.06 -1.01
N CYS A 117 -14.79 1.71 0.04
CA CYS A 117 -13.51 1.33 0.65
C CYS A 117 -13.55 -0.09 1.22
N GLN A 118 -12.41 -0.78 1.15
CA GLN A 118 -12.29 -2.12 1.75
C GLN A 118 -11.86 -2.01 3.21
N LEU A 119 -12.65 -2.57 4.12
CA LEU A 119 -12.32 -2.71 5.53
C LEU A 119 -11.77 -4.10 5.78
N VAL A 120 -10.48 -4.17 6.11
CA VAL A 120 -9.78 -5.40 6.45
C VAL A 120 -9.66 -5.48 7.97
N GLU A 121 -10.24 -6.51 8.56
CA GLU A 121 -10.07 -6.84 9.98
C GLU A 121 -9.29 -8.15 10.09
N CYS A 122 -8.38 -8.23 11.06
CA CYS A 122 -7.57 -9.41 11.30
C CYS A 122 -7.45 -9.69 12.80
N ASP A 123 -7.83 -10.90 13.22
CA ASP A 123 -7.49 -11.44 14.53
C ASP A 123 -6.14 -12.15 14.40
N GLY A 124 -5.07 -11.45 14.78
CA GLY A 124 -3.69 -11.89 14.61
C GLY A 124 -3.23 -12.88 15.67
N VAL A 125 -2.17 -13.63 15.36
CA VAL A 125 -1.70 -14.75 16.20
C VAL A 125 -0.80 -14.35 17.37
N GLY A 126 -0.44 -13.07 17.49
CA GLY A 126 0.43 -12.57 18.56
C GLY A 126 1.84 -13.16 18.52
N ALA A 127 2.42 -13.30 17.32
CA ALA A 127 3.74 -13.87 17.14
C ALA A 127 4.81 -13.00 17.84
N ARG A 128 5.74 -13.66 18.53
CA ARG A 128 6.90 -13.00 19.14
C ARG A 128 8.15 -13.47 18.41
N ALA A 129 8.96 -12.53 17.95
CA ALA A 129 10.28 -12.86 17.44
C ALA A 129 11.07 -13.57 18.55
N ARG A 130 11.69 -14.71 18.23
CA ARG A 130 12.72 -15.27 19.08
C ARG A 130 13.91 -14.29 19.02
N PRO A 131 14.38 -13.75 20.15
CA PRO A 131 15.53 -12.87 20.12
C PRO A 131 16.69 -13.59 19.45
N ALA A 132 17.38 -12.89 18.53
CA ALA A 132 18.62 -13.40 17.99
C ALA A 132 19.57 -13.69 19.16
N PRO A 133 20.29 -14.82 19.16
CA PRO A 133 21.31 -15.05 20.18
C PRO A 133 22.25 -13.84 20.18
N LEU A 134 22.46 -13.23 21.34
CA LEU A 134 23.52 -12.25 21.52
C LEU A 134 24.82 -12.94 21.12
N LEU A 135 25.53 -12.37 20.16
CA LEU A 135 26.90 -12.79 19.86
C LEU A 135 27.73 -12.41 21.10
N GLU A 136 28.15 -13.41 21.89
CA GLU A 136 29.21 -13.24 22.89
C GLU A 136 30.57 -13.08 22.23
#